data_AF-A0A942AKC1-F1
#
_entry.id   AF-A0A942AKC1-F1
#
_cell.length_a   1.000
_cell.length_b   1.000
_cell.length_c   1.000
_cell.angle_alpha   90.00
_cell.angle_beta   90.00
_cell.angle_gamma   90.00
#
_symmetry.space_group_name_H-M   'P 1'
#
loop_
_entity.id
_entity.type
_entity.pdbx_description
1 polymer ?
#
loop_
_entity_poly.entity_id
_entity_poly.type
_entity_poly.pdbx_seq_one_letter_code
_entity_poly.pdbx_strand_id
1 'polypeptide(L)'
;MNNENIRRFYEEVKESLDDNYKIIIESKEDLDEDWVEYDSVKWTVEQPIEKKVNELLNKKSSTLEEKILKLYEYICLNYVYDDNVLFFFRKDLSDPNNIKYIAVDWYGRIVGNEWEDNRQNHNRRVCYEFARVYAKAIKELLDDNNNLDVFMLGDKENLHYVVGLTGPEYSVILDLDDFNSIKDLTRLKLGLTIKGIRILRDNSGKFKDAINKFNVGRKSELAEIEALSSESDKKNFITYLNEIILILNKYNVDTQGFYEYMKLIIEAKKIETEKVWKKINEDGEKRYTRCLTFDYNDQTYIADSICKTLSIINKDNLDKELFTFNPEENEYPYYGG
;
A
#
# COMPACT_ATOMS: atom_id res chain seq x y z
N MET A 1 -12.37 -19.40 15.46
CA MET A 1 -12.89 -18.29 14.65
C MET A 1 -14.39 -18.15 14.93
N ASN A 2 -14.95 -16.95 15.00
CA ASN A 2 -16.39 -16.74 15.26
C ASN A 2 -17.11 -16.26 14.00
N ASN A 3 -17.89 -17.16 13.39
CA ASN A 3 -18.60 -16.91 12.12
C ASN A 3 -19.58 -15.74 12.20
N GLU A 4 -20.17 -15.46 13.36
CA GLU A 4 -21.08 -14.32 13.52
C GLU A 4 -20.33 -12.99 13.46
N ASN A 5 -19.13 -12.91 14.02
CA ASN A 5 -18.30 -11.71 13.92
C ASN A 5 -17.87 -11.47 12.47
N ILE A 6 -17.49 -12.52 11.75
CA ILE A 6 -17.06 -12.43 10.34
C ILE A 6 -18.23 -11.98 9.45
N ARG A 7 -19.41 -12.58 9.61
CA ARG A 7 -20.61 -12.15 8.88
C ARG A 7 -20.98 -10.69 9.17
N ARG A 8 -20.94 -10.28 10.45
CA ARG A 8 -21.17 -8.88 10.81
C ARG A 8 -20.14 -7.95 10.18
N PHE A 9 -18.86 -8.32 10.20
CA PHE A 9 -17.81 -7.54 9.55
C PHE A 9 -18.05 -7.39 8.05
N TYR A 10 -18.47 -8.46 7.36
CA TYR A 10 -18.81 -8.39 5.95
C TYR A 10 -19.92 -7.37 5.66
N GLU A 11 -21.00 -7.38 6.45
CA GLU A 11 -22.08 -6.38 6.31
C GLU A 11 -21.57 -4.96 6.60
N GLU A 12 -20.75 -4.77 7.64
CA GLU A 12 -20.14 -3.47 7.97
C GLU A 12 -19.23 -2.95 6.84
N VAL A 13 -18.50 -3.84 6.16
CA VAL A 13 -17.70 -3.53 4.97
C VAL A 13 -18.61 -3.11 3.84
N LYS A 14 -19.66 -3.89 3.54
CA LYS A 14 -20.61 -3.61 2.47
C LYS A 14 -21.29 -2.26 2.65
N GLU A 15 -21.67 -1.90 3.87
CA GLU A 15 -22.23 -0.59 4.20
C GLU A 15 -21.22 0.56 4.02
N SER A 16 -19.93 0.29 4.25
CA SER A 16 -18.88 1.33 4.30
C SER A 16 -18.09 1.50 2.99
N LEU A 17 -17.99 0.45 2.18
CA LEU A 17 -17.10 0.34 1.01
C LEU A 17 -17.77 -0.29 -0.22
N ASP A 18 -19.08 -0.55 -0.17
CA ASP A 18 -19.88 -1.28 -1.18
C ASP A 18 -19.65 -2.80 -1.24
N ASP A 19 -20.50 -3.52 -2.00
CA ASP A 19 -20.56 -4.98 -2.10
C ASP A 19 -19.46 -5.60 -3.01
N ASN A 20 -18.32 -4.92 -3.12
CA ASN A 20 -17.23 -5.29 -4.03
C ASN A 20 -16.07 -6.03 -3.34
N TYR A 21 -16.26 -6.47 -2.09
CA TYR A 21 -15.21 -7.10 -1.29
C TYR A 21 -15.50 -8.56 -0.99
N LYS A 22 -14.44 -9.29 -0.66
CA LYS A 22 -14.47 -10.67 -0.20
C LYS A 22 -13.51 -10.85 0.97
N ILE A 23 -13.83 -11.80 1.84
CA ILE A 23 -12.99 -12.17 2.98
C ILE A 23 -12.14 -13.37 2.57
N ILE A 24 -10.84 -13.30 2.87
CA ILE A 24 -9.89 -14.36 2.56
C ILE A 24 -9.36 -14.96 3.86
N ILE A 25 -9.49 -16.28 3.98
CA ILE A 25 -9.10 -17.05 5.17
C ILE A 25 -8.20 -18.23 4.82
N GLU A 26 -7.40 -18.68 5.80
CA GLU A 26 -6.37 -19.72 5.63
C GLU A 26 -6.93 -21.16 5.62
N SER A 27 -8.14 -21.41 6.16
CA SER A 27 -8.69 -22.75 6.29
C SER A 27 -10.17 -22.84 5.92
N LYS A 28 -10.54 -23.99 5.33
CA LYS A 28 -11.88 -24.31 4.84
C LYS A 28 -12.88 -24.70 5.93
N GLU A 29 -12.39 -25.06 7.12
CA GLU A 29 -13.24 -25.59 8.20
C GLU A 29 -14.18 -24.55 8.83
N ASP A 30 -14.13 -23.30 8.39
CA ASP A 30 -14.71 -22.20 9.14
C ASP A 30 -15.99 -21.59 8.55
N LEU A 31 -16.14 -21.42 7.22
CA LEU A 31 -17.26 -20.64 6.68
C LEU A 31 -17.46 -20.88 5.18
N ASP A 32 -18.64 -21.35 4.75
CA ASP A 32 -19.00 -21.62 3.34
C ASP A 32 -20.00 -20.56 2.85
N GLU A 33 -19.48 -19.44 2.35
CA GLU A 33 -20.25 -18.28 1.86
C GLU A 33 -19.64 -17.81 0.53
N ASP A 34 -20.45 -17.23 -0.38
CA ASP A 34 -20.01 -16.83 -1.72
C ASP A 34 -19.02 -15.65 -1.74
N TRP A 35 -18.98 -14.88 -0.65
CA TRP A 35 -18.02 -13.79 -0.41
C TRP A 35 -16.78 -14.23 0.37
N VAL A 36 -16.59 -15.53 0.59
CA VAL A 36 -15.39 -16.10 1.22
C VAL A 36 -14.50 -16.78 0.18
N GLU A 37 -13.22 -16.43 0.19
CA GLU A 37 -12.17 -17.12 -0.54
C GLU A 37 -11.22 -17.83 0.43
N TYR A 38 -10.78 -19.02 0.06
CA TYR A 38 -9.73 -19.73 0.79
C TYR A 38 -8.40 -19.48 0.14
N ASP A 39 -7.45 -18.98 0.93
CA ASP A 39 -6.08 -18.81 0.46
C ASP A 39 -5.43 -20.19 0.29
N SER A 40 -4.83 -20.41 -0.87
CA SER A 40 -4.09 -21.64 -1.16
C SER A 40 -2.68 -21.63 -0.55
N VAL A 41 -2.20 -20.46 -0.15
CA VAL A 41 -0.87 -20.26 0.42
C VAL A 41 -0.98 -20.21 1.94
N LYS A 42 -0.13 -20.96 2.63
CA LYS A 42 -0.05 -20.94 4.09
C LYS A 42 0.51 -19.60 4.57
N TRP A 43 -0.12 -19.00 5.57
CA TRP A 43 0.33 -17.72 6.11
C TRP A 43 1.49 -17.93 7.10
N THR A 44 2.58 -17.21 6.88
CA THR A 44 3.80 -17.26 7.70
C THR A 44 4.20 -15.86 8.17
N VAL A 45 4.96 -15.79 9.27
CA VAL A 45 5.62 -14.56 9.69
C VAL A 45 7.10 -14.70 9.41
N GLU A 46 7.61 -13.85 8.52
CA GLU A 46 9.02 -13.84 8.15
C GLU A 46 9.88 -13.00 9.10
N GLN A 47 11.19 -13.21 9.06
CA GLN A 47 12.13 -12.27 9.66
C GLN A 47 12.21 -10.98 8.82
N PRO A 48 12.30 -9.79 9.44
CA PRO A 48 12.46 -9.56 10.88
C PRO A 48 11.14 -9.34 11.66
N ILE A 49 9.98 -9.55 11.04
CA ILE A 49 8.67 -9.31 11.66
C ILE A 49 8.41 -10.26 12.83
N GLU A 50 8.80 -11.53 12.71
CA GLU A 50 8.68 -12.53 13.78
C GLU A 50 9.41 -12.06 15.06
N LYS A 51 10.61 -11.49 14.92
CA LYS A 51 11.35 -10.91 16.05
C LYS A 51 10.56 -9.76 16.70
N LYS A 52 9.87 -8.94 15.90
CA LYS A 52 9.05 -7.85 16.43
C LYS A 52 7.82 -8.36 17.18
N VAL A 53 7.15 -9.40 16.66
CA VAL A 53 6.03 -10.06 17.33
C VAL A 53 6.47 -10.57 18.71
N ASN A 54 7.59 -11.30 18.77
CA ASN A 54 8.16 -11.80 20.02
C ASN A 54 8.50 -10.68 21.03
N GLU A 55 9.02 -9.53 20.56
CA GLU A 55 9.26 -8.36 21.41
C GLU A 55 7.94 -7.81 22.01
N LEU A 56 6.88 -7.75 21.22
CA LEU A 56 5.58 -7.20 21.61
C LEU A 56 4.79 -8.13 22.53
N LEU A 57 4.90 -9.44 22.36
CA LEU A 57 4.34 -10.44 23.29
C LEU A 57 4.86 -10.23 24.71
N ASN A 58 6.16 -9.97 24.84
CA ASN A 58 6.81 -9.77 26.14
C ASN A 58 6.49 -8.43 26.81
N LYS A 59 5.85 -7.48 26.12
CA LYS A 59 5.44 -6.17 26.67
C LYS A 59 4.08 -6.24 27.35
N LYS A 60 4.07 -6.51 28.66
CA LYS A 60 2.84 -6.64 29.47
C LYS A 60 2.08 -5.32 29.70
N SER A 61 2.75 -4.17 29.60
CA SER A 61 2.15 -2.86 29.88
C SER A 61 1.39 -2.26 28.70
N SER A 62 1.46 -2.86 27.51
CA SER A 62 0.82 -2.34 26.30
C SER A 62 -0.49 -3.05 26.02
N THR A 63 -1.49 -2.30 25.57
CA THR A 63 -2.75 -2.90 25.09
C THR A 63 -2.50 -3.66 23.79
N LEU A 64 -3.44 -4.53 23.41
CA LEU A 64 -3.37 -5.23 22.14
C LEU A 64 -3.36 -4.24 20.96
N GLU A 65 -4.21 -3.22 21.00
CA GLU A 65 -4.30 -2.19 19.95
C GLU A 65 -2.98 -1.43 19.79
N GLU A 66 -2.31 -1.11 20.90
CA GLU A 66 -0.97 -0.51 20.86
C GLU A 66 0.07 -1.44 20.23
N LYS A 67 0.01 -2.75 20.52
CA LYS A 67 0.90 -3.74 19.91
C LYS A 67 0.63 -3.86 18.40
N ILE A 68 -0.63 -3.90 17.98
CA ILE A 68 -1.04 -3.94 16.57
C ILE A 68 -0.50 -2.71 15.82
N LEU A 69 -0.65 -1.50 16.39
CA LEU A 69 -0.13 -0.27 15.79
C LEU A 69 1.41 -0.22 15.77
N LYS A 70 2.09 -0.82 16.76
CA LYS A 70 3.56 -0.94 16.75
C LYS A 70 4.07 -1.92 15.71
N LEU A 71 3.32 -2.98 15.43
CA LEU A 71 3.60 -3.90 14.34
C LEU A 71 3.34 -3.24 12.99
N TYR A 72 2.23 -2.51 12.84
CA TYR A 72 1.91 -1.68 11.67
C TYR A 72 3.05 -0.72 11.35
N GLU A 73 3.51 0.02 12.37
CA GLU A 73 4.63 0.96 12.25
C GLU A 73 5.92 0.27 11.82
N TYR A 74 6.20 -0.89 12.41
CA TYR A 74 7.40 -1.66 12.08
C TYR A 74 7.40 -2.10 10.62
N ILE A 75 6.28 -2.60 10.09
CA ILE A 75 6.16 -2.98 8.69
C ILE A 75 6.41 -1.77 7.79
N CYS A 76 5.73 -0.65 8.05
CA CYS A 76 5.86 0.56 7.24
C CYS A 76 7.28 1.14 7.21
N LEU A 77 8.01 1.05 8.32
CA LEU A 77 9.38 1.57 8.38
C LEU A 77 10.42 0.65 7.73
N ASN A 78 10.15 -0.66 7.65
CA ASN A 78 11.14 -1.65 7.20
C ASN A 78 10.88 -2.19 5.79
N TYR A 79 9.68 -1.99 5.23
CA TYR A 79 9.31 -2.50 3.92
C TYR A 79 8.96 -1.39 2.93
N VAL A 80 8.98 -1.74 1.65
CA VAL A 80 8.59 -0.87 0.53
C VAL A 80 7.54 -1.59 -0.31
N TYR A 81 6.58 -0.85 -0.85
CA TYR A 81 5.61 -1.41 -1.79
C TYR A 81 6.30 -1.81 -3.09
N ASP A 82 6.09 -3.05 -3.53
CA ASP A 82 6.61 -3.55 -4.80
C ASP A 82 5.71 -3.10 -5.95
N ASP A 83 5.95 -1.89 -6.47
CA ASP A 83 5.13 -1.29 -7.52
C ASP A 83 5.29 -1.92 -8.90
N ASN A 84 6.25 -2.84 -9.03
CA ASN A 84 6.45 -3.61 -10.25
C ASN A 84 5.25 -4.53 -10.57
N VAL A 85 4.52 -5.01 -9.55
CA VAL A 85 3.30 -5.81 -9.76
C VAL A 85 2.28 -5.09 -10.65
N LEU A 86 2.20 -3.77 -10.49
CA LEU A 86 1.24 -2.93 -11.21
C LEU A 86 1.60 -2.76 -12.69
N PHE A 87 2.84 -3.12 -13.09
CA PHE A 87 3.25 -3.17 -14.50
C PHE A 87 2.57 -4.33 -15.23
N PHE A 88 2.30 -5.43 -14.53
CA PHE A 88 1.67 -6.63 -15.09
C PHE A 88 0.15 -6.56 -15.11
N PHE A 89 -0.46 -5.53 -14.51
CA PHE A 89 -1.92 -5.38 -14.49
C PHE A 89 -2.44 -5.20 -15.90
N ARG A 90 -3.33 -6.10 -16.32
CA ARG A 90 -3.89 -6.08 -17.67
C ARG A 90 -5.07 -5.12 -17.73
N LYS A 91 -5.08 -4.26 -18.74
CA LYS A 91 -6.24 -3.43 -19.05
C LYS A 91 -7.33 -4.28 -19.71
N ASP A 92 -8.49 -4.40 -19.09
CA ASP A 92 -9.69 -4.95 -19.72
C ASP A 92 -10.35 -3.86 -20.57
N LEU A 93 -10.41 -4.12 -21.87
CA LEU A 93 -10.99 -3.23 -22.88
C LEU A 93 -12.32 -3.79 -23.43
N SER A 94 -12.87 -4.83 -22.81
CA SER A 94 -14.14 -5.45 -23.23
C SER A 94 -15.33 -4.47 -23.14
N ASP A 95 -15.31 -3.55 -22.18
CA ASP A 95 -16.22 -2.41 -22.09
C ASP A 95 -15.46 -1.08 -22.24
N PRO A 96 -15.59 -0.37 -23.38
CA PRO A 96 -14.93 0.91 -23.60
C PRO A 96 -15.34 2.02 -22.63
N ASN A 97 -16.51 1.90 -21.98
CA ASN A 97 -17.01 2.87 -21.00
C ASN A 97 -16.62 2.49 -19.56
N ASN A 98 -16.08 1.29 -19.34
CA ASN A 98 -15.71 0.77 -18.04
C ASN A 98 -14.39 0.00 -18.14
N ILE A 99 -13.30 0.76 -18.31
CA ILE A 99 -11.95 0.19 -18.34
C ILE A 99 -11.63 -0.36 -16.95
N LYS A 100 -11.42 -1.68 -16.88
CA LYS A 100 -10.96 -2.34 -15.65
C LYS A 100 -9.49 -2.74 -15.77
N TYR A 101 -8.88 -3.02 -14.62
CA TYR A 101 -7.59 -3.67 -14.58
C TYR A 101 -7.74 -5.06 -13.97
N ILE A 102 -6.99 -6.03 -14.47
CA ILE A 102 -6.98 -7.40 -13.99
C ILE A 102 -5.61 -7.63 -13.36
N ALA A 103 -5.61 -7.93 -12.07
CA ALA A 103 -4.39 -8.30 -11.35
C ALA A 103 -3.89 -9.68 -11.77
N VAL A 104 -2.57 -9.91 -11.67
CA VAL A 104 -1.95 -11.20 -11.97
C VAL A 104 -1.77 -12.03 -10.69
N ASP A 105 -2.13 -13.30 -10.76
CA ASP A 105 -2.06 -14.19 -9.58
C ASP A 105 -0.64 -14.66 -9.28
N TRP A 106 0.18 -14.88 -10.30
CA TRP A 106 1.53 -15.42 -10.16
C TRP A 106 2.52 -14.45 -9.48
N TYR A 107 2.17 -13.17 -9.38
CA TYR A 107 3.00 -12.16 -8.70
C TYR A 107 2.55 -12.00 -7.24
N GLY A 108 2.97 -12.94 -6.38
CA GLY A 108 2.78 -12.85 -4.94
C GLY A 108 1.46 -13.40 -4.40
N ARG A 109 0.41 -13.58 -5.23
CA ARG A 109 -0.85 -14.17 -4.77
C ARG A 109 -0.81 -15.70 -4.78
N ILE A 110 -0.27 -16.35 -5.81
CA ILE A 110 -0.02 -17.79 -5.82
C ILE A 110 1.48 -17.97 -5.95
N VAL A 111 2.10 -18.52 -4.91
CA VAL A 111 3.56 -18.55 -4.78
C VAL A 111 4.07 -19.97 -4.50
N GLY A 112 5.31 -20.23 -4.88
CA GLY A 112 6.06 -21.44 -4.54
C GLY A 112 7.38 -21.10 -3.85
N ASN A 113 8.16 -22.12 -3.51
CA ASN A 113 9.39 -21.97 -2.71
C ASN A 113 10.40 -20.97 -3.31
N GLU A 114 10.54 -20.93 -4.64
CA GLU A 114 11.48 -20.00 -5.31
C GLU A 114 11.10 -18.52 -5.04
N TRP A 115 9.80 -18.20 -5.08
CA TRP A 115 9.31 -16.87 -4.73
C TRP A 115 9.66 -16.53 -3.27
N GLU A 116 9.39 -17.46 -2.35
CA GLU A 116 9.69 -17.28 -0.93
C GLU A 116 11.19 -17.06 -0.68
N ASP A 117 12.05 -17.84 -1.34
CA ASP A 117 13.50 -17.71 -1.24
C ASP A 117 14.00 -16.37 -1.80
N ASN A 118 13.45 -15.93 -2.94
CA ASN A 118 13.80 -14.64 -3.54
C ASN A 118 13.40 -13.47 -2.63
N ARG A 119 12.19 -13.53 -2.05
CA ARG A 119 11.65 -12.49 -1.15
C ARG A 119 12.45 -12.32 0.14
N GLN A 120 13.24 -13.32 0.57
CA GLN A 120 14.13 -13.19 1.74
C GLN A 120 15.29 -12.22 1.50
N ASN A 121 15.64 -11.94 0.24
CA ASN A 121 16.80 -11.11 -0.11
C ASN A 121 16.49 -9.61 -0.22
N HIS A 122 15.22 -9.21 -0.13
CA HIS A 122 14.81 -7.82 -0.20
C HIS A 122 13.51 -7.54 0.57
N ASN A 123 13.28 -6.28 0.93
CA ASN A 123 12.16 -5.84 1.76
C ASN A 123 10.97 -5.28 0.96
N ARG A 124 10.78 -5.74 -0.28
CA ARG A 124 9.66 -5.30 -1.12
C ARG A 124 8.51 -6.30 -1.03
N ARG A 125 7.29 -5.84 -0.85
CA ARG A 125 6.09 -6.69 -0.79
C ARG A 125 4.93 -6.03 -1.53
N VAL A 126 4.02 -6.84 -2.05
CA VAL A 126 2.72 -6.38 -2.59
C VAL A 126 1.63 -6.41 -1.53
N CYS A 127 0.48 -5.78 -1.81
CA CYS A 127 -0.67 -5.71 -0.89
C CYS A 127 -1.07 -7.08 -0.32
N TYR A 128 -1.13 -8.12 -1.17
CA TYR A 128 -1.46 -9.48 -0.75
C TYR A 128 -0.46 -10.06 0.25
N GLU A 129 0.85 -9.91 -0.01
CA GLU A 129 1.91 -10.39 0.87
C GLU A 129 1.90 -9.65 2.21
N PHE A 130 1.74 -8.31 2.16
CA PHE A 130 1.58 -7.50 3.36
C PHE A 130 0.39 -7.95 4.20
N ALA A 131 -0.77 -8.17 3.58
CA ALA A 131 -1.97 -8.59 4.26
C ALA A 131 -1.81 -9.98 4.90
N ARG A 132 -1.20 -10.96 4.20
CA ARG A 132 -0.88 -12.29 4.76
C ARG A 132 0.01 -12.19 6.00
N VAL A 133 1.17 -11.56 5.84
CA VAL A 133 2.18 -11.49 6.88
C VAL A 133 1.64 -10.73 8.08
N TYR A 134 0.93 -9.62 7.84
CA TYR A 134 0.39 -8.82 8.93
C TYR A 134 -0.78 -9.51 9.63
N ALA A 135 -1.71 -10.14 8.91
CA ALA A 135 -2.78 -10.93 9.50
C ALA A 135 -2.22 -12.06 10.37
N LYS A 136 -1.21 -12.79 9.87
CA LYS A 136 -0.55 -13.86 10.63
C LYS A 136 0.16 -13.33 11.87
N ALA A 137 0.90 -12.24 11.75
CA ALA A 137 1.61 -11.62 12.86
C ALA A 137 0.65 -11.09 13.94
N ILE A 138 -0.52 -10.56 13.56
CA ILE A 138 -1.57 -10.21 14.54
C ILE A 138 -2.12 -11.48 15.21
N LYS A 139 -2.41 -12.55 14.45
CA LYS A 139 -2.86 -13.82 15.04
C LYS A 139 -1.89 -14.35 16.10
N GLU A 140 -0.58 -14.20 15.88
CA GLU A 140 0.45 -14.58 16.87
C GLU A 140 0.53 -13.62 18.08
N LEU A 141 0.02 -12.40 17.96
CA LEU A 141 -0.15 -11.47 19.09
C LEU A 141 -1.44 -11.72 19.88
N LEU A 142 -2.38 -12.50 19.34
CA LEU A 142 -3.61 -12.84 20.04
C LEU A 142 -3.37 -13.98 21.03
N ASP A 143 -3.78 -13.77 22.28
CA ASP A 143 -3.88 -14.84 23.27
C ASP A 143 -5.27 -15.51 23.16
N ASP A 144 -5.42 -16.72 23.70
CA ASP A 144 -6.67 -17.52 23.66
C ASP A 144 -7.93 -16.79 24.19
N ASN A 145 -7.76 -15.68 24.92
CA ASN A 145 -8.85 -14.89 25.50
C ASN A 145 -9.32 -13.73 24.60
N ASN A 146 -8.64 -13.48 23.48
CA ASN A 146 -8.98 -12.37 22.61
C ASN A 146 -10.09 -12.82 21.65
N ASN A 147 -11.32 -12.35 21.88
CA ASN A 147 -12.49 -12.61 21.02
C ASN A 147 -12.41 -11.86 19.67
N LEU A 148 -11.23 -11.80 19.07
CA LEU A 148 -10.95 -11.11 17.81
C LEU A 148 -10.64 -12.13 16.73
N ASP A 149 -11.29 -11.95 15.59
CA ASP A 149 -11.04 -12.67 14.36
C ASP A 149 -10.19 -11.80 13.44
N VAL A 150 -9.17 -12.40 12.82
CA VAL A 150 -8.21 -11.74 11.93
C VAL A 150 -8.20 -12.47 10.60
N PHE A 151 -8.35 -11.73 9.52
CA PHE A 151 -8.36 -12.27 8.17
C PHE A 151 -7.90 -11.22 7.17
N MET A 152 -7.75 -11.63 5.91
CA MET A 152 -7.52 -10.72 4.81
C MET A 152 -8.85 -10.26 4.24
N LEU A 153 -8.90 -9.01 3.78
CA LEU A 153 -10.01 -8.44 3.03
C LEU A 153 -9.45 -8.02 1.68
N GLY A 154 -10.08 -8.45 0.59
CA GLY A 154 -9.67 -8.06 -0.76
C GLY A 154 -10.88 -7.64 -1.57
N ASP A 155 -10.69 -6.82 -2.59
CA ASP A 155 -11.75 -6.60 -3.55
C ASP A 155 -11.96 -7.85 -4.43
N LYS A 156 -13.16 -8.00 -4.99
CA LYS A 156 -13.54 -9.14 -5.83
C LYS A 156 -12.72 -9.21 -7.13
N GLU A 157 -12.14 -8.10 -7.58
CA GLU A 157 -11.30 -7.99 -8.77
C GLU A 157 -9.80 -8.23 -8.50
N ASN A 158 -9.42 -8.47 -7.23
CA ASN A 158 -8.06 -8.76 -6.76
C ASN A 158 -7.06 -7.60 -6.91
N LEU A 159 -7.54 -6.35 -6.93
CA LEU A 159 -6.70 -5.18 -7.14
C LEU A 159 -5.99 -4.71 -5.86
N HIS A 160 -6.56 -4.95 -4.70
CA HIS A 160 -6.10 -4.49 -3.41
C HIS A 160 -6.48 -5.45 -2.28
N TYR A 161 -5.58 -5.57 -1.30
CA TYR A 161 -5.71 -6.49 -0.18
C TYR A 161 -5.24 -5.80 1.10
N VAL A 162 -6.01 -5.97 2.17
CA VAL A 162 -5.81 -5.34 3.47
C VAL A 162 -6.12 -6.34 4.58
N VAL A 163 -5.86 -5.97 5.84
CA VAL A 163 -6.20 -6.82 6.99
C VAL A 163 -7.51 -6.38 7.62
N GLY A 164 -8.43 -7.34 7.82
CA GLY A 164 -9.63 -7.18 8.62
C GLY A 164 -9.42 -7.72 10.03
N LEU A 165 -9.89 -6.95 11.02
CA LEU A 165 -9.90 -7.33 12.43
C LEU A 165 -11.28 -7.05 13.02
N THR A 166 -11.93 -8.05 13.59
CA THR A 166 -13.29 -7.89 14.14
C THR A 166 -13.49 -8.67 15.43
N GLY A 167 -14.27 -8.10 16.35
CA GLY A 167 -14.76 -8.77 17.53
C GLY A 167 -15.93 -8.01 18.16
N PRO A 168 -16.34 -8.37 19.39
CA PRO A 168 -17.50 -7.76 20.04
C PRO A 168 -17.41 -6.23 20.21
N GLU A 169 -16.22 -5.68 20.47
CA GLU A 169 -16.05 -4.25 20.77
C GLU A 169 -15.88 -3.38 19.52
N TYR A 170 -15.13 -3.88 18.52
CA TYR A 170 -14.81 -3.12 17.31
C TYR A 170 -14.63 -4.00 16.08
N SER A 171 -14.66 -3.34 14.92
CA SER A 171 -14.31 -3.86 13.61
C SER A 171 -13.48 -2.81 12.89
N VAL A 172 -12.29 -3.18 12.42
CA VAL A 172 -11.35 -2.27 11.77
C VAL A 172 -10.73 -2.91 10.53
N ILE A 173 -10.41 -2.06 9.55
CA ILE A 173 -9.60 -2.40 8.39
C ILE A 173 -8.25 -1.71 8.56
N LEU A 174 -7.18 -2.46 8.39
CA LEU A 174 -5.80 -2.00 8.48
C LEU A 174 -5.20 -2.03 7.07
N ASP A 175 -5.15 -0.87 6.43
CA ASP A 175 -4.58 -0.67 5.11
C ASP A 175 -3.26 0.10 5.24
N LEU A 176 -2.14 -0.48 4.82
CA LEU A 176 -0.83 0.18 4.86
C LEU A 176 -0.45 0.82 3.52
N ASP A 177 -1.16 0.47 2.46
CA ASP A 177 -0.88 0.80 1.07
C ASP A 177 -2.10 1.34 0.30
N ASP A 178 -2.95 2.13 0.96
CA ASP A 178 -4.05 2.87 0.35
C ASP A 178 -3.60 3.64 -0.92
N PHE A 179 -4.07 3.21 -2.08
CA PHE A 179 -3.73 3.79 -3.38
C PHE A 179 -4.35 5.16 -3.66
N ASN A 180 -5.38 5.56 -2.89
CA ASN A 180 -6.10 6.81 -3.09
C ASN A 180 -5.44 7.99 -2.38
N SER A 181 -4.45 7.72 -1.52
CA SER A 181 -3.73 8.73 -0.78
C SER A 181 -2.22 8.41 -0.74
N ILE A 182 -1.43 9.24 -0.06
CA ILE A 182 -0.04 8.86 0.25
C ILE A 182 -0.11 7.68 1.23
N LYS A 183 0.48 6.55 0.85
CA LYS A 183 0.43 5.31 1.64
C LYS A 183 1.03 5.50 3.02
N ASP A 184 0.55 4.76 4.01
CA ASP A 184 1.17 4.79 5.34
C ASP A 184 2.60 4.19 5.36
N LEU A 185 2.91 3.29 4.39
CA LEU A 185 4.27 2.90 4.03
C LEU A 185 5.21 4.09 3.76
N THR A 186 4.68 5.20 3.24
CA THR A 186 5.41 6.45 3.00
C THR A 186 5.25 7.41 4.17
N ARG A 187 4.02 7.61 4.67
CA ARG A 187 3.71 8.58 5.73
C ARG A 187 4.51 8.32 7.00
N LEU A 188 4.66 7.06 7.40
CA LEU A 188 5.37 6.72 8.62
C LEU A 188 6.88 6.95 8.52
N LYS A 189 7.50 6.71 7.35
CA LYS A 189 8.90 7.05 7.07
C LYS A 189 9.15 8.56 7.15
N LEU A 190 8.15 9.35 6.83
CA LEU A 190 8.16 10.82 6.94
C LEU A 190 7.77 11.35 8.32
N GLY A 191 7.45 10.48 9.29
CA GLY A 191 7.00 10.90 10.63
C GLY A 191 5.59 11.49 10.66
N LEU A 192 4.77 11.23 9.64
CA LEU A 192 3.41 11.76 9.51
C LEU A 192 2.39 10.89 10.24
N THR A 193 1.17 11.42 10.40
CA THR A 193 0.03 10.73 11.00
C THR A 193 -0.43 9.58 10.12
N ILE A 194 -0.79 8.44 10.72
CA ILE A 194 -1.40 7.33 9.95
C ILE A 194 -2.81 7.69 9.49
N LYS A 195 -3.18 7.22 8.30
CA LYS A 195 -4.49 7.46 7.68
C LYS A 195 -5.15 6.22 7.06
N GLY A 196 -4.42 5.13 6.89
CA GLY A 196 -4.91 3.90 6.26
C GLY A 196 -5.71 2.98 7.19
N ILE A 197 -5.93 3.35 8.46
CA ILE A 197 -6.79 2.57 9.36
C ILE A 197 -8.22 3.10 9.31
N ARG A 198 -9.15 2.24 8.90
CA ARG A 198 -10.59 2.53 8.89
C ARG A 198 -11.28 1.79 10.02
N ILE A 199 -11.96 2.54 10.88
CA ILE A 199 -12.84 1.99 11.92
C ILE A 199 -14.24 1.83 11.33
N LEU A 200 -14.73 0.60 11.20
CA LEU A 200 -16.10 0.30 10.79
C LEU A 200 -17.05 0.40 11.99
N ARG A 201 -16.58 -0.10 13.14
CA ARG A 201 -17.29 -0.04 14.43
C ARG A 201 -16.28 0.05 15.56
N ASP A 202 -16.56 0.86 16.57
CA ASP A 202 -15.77 0.90 17.81
C ASP A 202 -16.67 1.41 18.95
N ASN A 203 -17.35 0.47 19.61
CA ASN A 203 -18.38 0.77 20.59
C ASN A 203 -17.82 1.41 21.87
N SER A 204 -16.57 1.09 22.22
CA SER A 204 -15.89 1.59 23.42
C SER A 204 -14.94 2.75 23.13
N GLY A 205 -14.65 3.04 21.86
CA GLY A 205 -13.63 4.02 21.45
C GLY A 205 -12.20 3.51 21.62
N LYS A 206 -12.02 2.23 21.96
CA LYS A 206 -10.74 1.66 22.38
C LYS A 206 -9.70 1.70 21.27
N PHE A 207 -10.07 1.37 20.04
CA PHE A 207 -9.15 1.38 18.92
C PHE A 207 -8.90 2.81 18.43
N LYS A 208 -9.95 3.65 18.40
CA LYS A 208 -9.84 5.08 18.10
C LYS A 208 -8.86 5.79 19.03
N ASP A 209 -8.95 5.53 20.33
CA ASP A 209 -8.05 6.12 21.33
C ASP A 209 -6.60 5.65 21.15
N ALA A 210 -6.39 4.37 20.81
CA ALA A 210 -5.07 3.85 20.49
C ALA A 210 -4.46 4.57 19.26
N ILE A 211 -5.24 4.78 18.19
CA ILE A 211 -4.81 5.54 17.01
C ILE A 211 -4.49 6.99 17.38
N ASN A 212 -5.37 7.65 18.14
CA ASN A 212 -5.17 9.03 18.58
C ASN A 212 -3.86 9.17 19.38
N LYS A 213 -3.63 8.25 20.32
CA LYS A 213 -2.40 8.18 21.12
C LYS A 213 -1.17 7.93 20.26
N PHE A 214 -1.25 7.03 19.29
CA PHE A 214 -0.16 6.73 18.36
C PHE A 214 0.19 7.96 17.50
N ASN A 215 -0.80 8.76 17.12
CA ASN A 215 -0.63 9.96 16.30
C ASN A 215 -0.19 11.21 17.09
N VAL A 216 -0.07 11.15 18.42
CA VAL A 216 0.40 12.30 19.22
C VAL A 216 1.80 12.73 18.75
N GLY A 217 1.92 14.01 18.39
CA GLY A 217 3.19 14.61 17.94
C GLY A 217 3.52 14.38 16.46
N ARG A 218 2.76 13.55 15.75
CA ARG A 218 2.89 13.37 14.30
C ARG A 218 2.13 14.46 13.55
N LYS A 219 2.68 14.92 12.42
CA LYS A 219 2.07 15.97 11.59
C LYS A 219 1.23 15.38 10.47
N SER A 220 0.28 16.16 9.94
CA SER A 220 -0.47 15.78 8.74
C SER A 220 0.40 15.80 7.48
N GLU A 221 1.36 16.74 7.43
CA GLU A 221 2.26 17.04 6.31
C GLU A 221 3.63 17.53 6.84
N LEU A 222 4.66 17.45 6.00
CA LEU A 222 5.99 18.00 6.28
C LEU A 222 5.91 19.53 6.40
N ALA A 223 6.53 20.10 7.44
CA ALA A 223 6.44 21.54 7.71
C ALA A 223 7.03 22.39 6.57
N GLU A 224 8.08 21.90 5.93
CA GLU A 224 8.69 22.55 4.79
C GLU A 224 7.73 22.60 3.60
N ILE A 225 6.96 21.53 3.37
CA ILE A 225 5.94 21.48 2.32
C ILE A 225 4.73 22.35 2.68
N GLU A 226 4.27 22.35 3.94
CA GLU A 226 3.19 23.24 4.41
C GLU A 226 3.55 24.71 4.21
N ALA A 227 4.76 25.10 4.62
CA ALA A 227 5.27 26.46 4.46
C ALA A 227 5.33 26.87 2.98
N LEU A 228 5.90 26.00 2.12
CA LEU A 228 5.95 26.27 0.68
C LEU A 228 4.57 26.37 0.05
N SER A 229 3.61 25.53 0.48
CA SER A 229 2.26 25.50 -0.08
C SER A 229 1.50 26.81 0.18
N SER A 230 1.74 27.44 1.33
CA SER A 230 1.16 28.75 1.68
C SER A 230 1.65 29.90 0.78
N GLU A 231 2.76 29.71 0.07
CA GLU A 231 3.34 30.66 -0.88
C GLU A 231 3.21 30.21 -2.34
N SER A 232 2.57 29.06 -2.59
CA SER A 232 2.58 28.41 -3.91
C SER A 232 2.03 29.30 -5.02
N ASP A 233 1.00 30.10 -4.74
CA ASP A 233 0.37 31.01 -5.73
C ASP A 233 1.25 32.23 -6.08
N LYS A 234 2.33 32.47 -5.34
CA LYS A 234 3.30 33.55 -5.61
C LYS A 234 4.49 33.07 -6.44
N LYS A 235 4.63 31.76 -6.66
CA LYS A 235 5.76 31.16 -7.37
C LYS A 235 5.30 30.53 -8.68
N ASN A 236 6.23 30.42 -9.63
CA ASN A 236 6.00 29.57 -10.79
C ASN A 236 5.84 28.11 -10.32
N PHE A 237 4.82 27.42 -10.83
CA PHE A 237 4.49 26.06 -10.40
C PHE A 237 5.66 25.07 -10.56
N ILE A 238 6.44 25.17 -11.63
CA ILE A 238 7.60 24.30 -11.86
C ILE A 238 8.71 24.60 -10.85
N THR A 239 8.90 25.86 -10.45
CA THR A 239 9.81 26.22 -9.37
C THR A 239 9.35 25.61 -8.05
N TYR A 240 8.05 25.70 -7.75
CA TYR A 240 7.46 25.08 -6.56
C TYR A 240 7.68 23.56 -6.54
N LEU A 241 7.42 22.85 -7.65
CA LEU A 241 7.67 21.41 -7.76
C LEU A 241 9.15 21.05 -7.53
N ASN A 242 10.09 21.82 -8.08
CA ASN A 242 11.51 21.58 -7.84
C ASN A 242 11.89 21.76 -6.35
N GLU A 243 11.32 22.76 -5.66
CA GLU A 243 11.55 22.93 -4.21
C GLU A 243 10.96 21.76 -3.39
N ILE A 244 9.79 21.26 -3.77
CA ILE A 244 9.21 20.04 -3.17
C ILE A 244 10.14 18.84 -3.37
N ILE A 245 10.64 18.63 -4.58
CA ILE A 245 11.59 17.55 -4.88
C ILE A 245 12.84 17.64 -4.00
N LEU A 246 13.38 18.85 -3.81
CA LEU A 246 14.52 19.08 -2.92
C LEU A 246 14.22 18.72 -1.46
N ILE A 247 12.99 18.93 -1.00
CA ILE A 247 12.57 18.49 0.34
C ILE A 247 12.48 16.97 0.38
N LEU A 248 11.73 16.34 -0.53
CA LEU A 248 11.54 14.89 -0.56
C LEU A 248 12.88 14.14 -0.64
N ASN A 249 13.85 14.66 -1.40
CA ASN A 249 15.19 14.10 -1.50
C ASN A 249 15.97 14.15 -0.17
N LYS A 250 15.74 15.15 0.70
CA LYS A 250 16.33 15.19 2.05
C LYS A 250 15.77 14.12 2.98
N TYR A 251 14.50 13.75 2.79
CA TYR A 251 13.85 12.70 3.57
C TYR A 251 14.11 11.29 3.01
N ASN A 252 14.86 11.17 1.91
CA ASN A 252 15.17 9.90 1.25
C ASN A 252 13.93 9.03 0.98
N VAL A 253 12.84 9.65 0.53
CA VAL A 253 11.61 8.94 0.17
C VAL A 253 11.91 7.93 -0.94
N ASP A 254 11.35 6.73 -0.87
CA ASP A 254 11.48 5.73 -1.93
C ASP A 254 10.79 6.17 -3.24
N THR A 255 10.99 5.41 -4.32
CA THR A 255 10.42 5.72 -5.64
C THR A 255 8.89 5.80 -5.61
N GLN A 256 8.26 4.97 -4.78
CA GLN A 256 6.82 4.91 -4.65
C GLN A 256 6.28 6.17 -3.96
N GLY A 257 6.86 6.54 -2.82
CA GLY A 257 6.45 7.72 -2.08
C GLY A 257 6.73 9.02 -2.85
N PHE A 258 7.81 9.07 -3.64
CA PHE A 258 8.07 10.20 -4.54
C PHE A 258 6.97 10.35 -5.59
N TYR A 259 6.63 9.25 -6.29
CA TYR A 259 5.55 9.24 -7.27
C TYR A 259 4.22 9.73 -6.67
N GLU A 260 3.84 9.22 -5.50
CA GLU A 260 2.61 9.58 -4.80
C GLU A 260 2.54 11.07 -4.45
N TYR A 261 3.61 11.60 -3.86
CA TYR A 261 3.68 13.02 -3.49
C TYR A 261 3.57 13.92 -4.70
N MET A 262 4.35 13.63 -5.75
CA MET A 262 4.34 14.44 -6.97
C MET A 262 2.96 14.40 -7.64
N LYS A 263 2.36 13.21 -7.76
CA LYS A 263 1.02 13.05 -8.30
C LYS A 263 -0.01 13.87 -7.52
N LEU A 264 -0.03 13.74 -6.19
CA LEU A 264 -0.98 14.44 -5.33
C LEU A 264 -0.87 15.97 -5.47
N ILE A 265 0.35 16.50 -5.49
CA ILE A 265 0.58 17.95 -5.60
C ILE A 265 0.17 18.49 -6.98
N ILE A 266 0.43 17.73 -8.04
CA ILE A 266 0.10 18.13 -9.42
C ILE A 266 -1.42 18.08 -9.64
N GLU A 267 -2.08 17.00 -9.21
CA GLU A 267 -3.53 16.84 -9.34
C GLU A 267 -4.31 17.83 -8.48
N ALA A 268 -3.75 18.29 -7.35
CA ALA A 268 -4.34 19.36 -6.56
C ALA A 268 -4.45 20.70 -7.33
N LYS A 269 -3.64 20.91 -8.36
CA LYS A 269 -3.75 22.05 -9.30
C LYS A 269 -4.66 21.75 -10.50
N LYS A 270 -5.39 20.63 -10.48
CA LYS A 270 -6.27 20.14 -11.56
C LYS A 270 -5.53 19.92 -12.89
N ILE A 271 -4.24 19.60 -12.80
CA ILE A 271 -3.43 19.23 -13.95
C ILE A 271 -3.57 17.71 -14.12
N GLU A 272 -3.95 17.29 -15.32
CA GLU A 272 -4.01 15.87 -15.66
C GLU A 272 -2.62 15.27 -15.68
N THR A 273 -2.53 14.04 -15.16
CA THR A 273 -1.27 13.31 -15.10
C THR A 273 -1.38 12.00 -15.85
N GLU A 274 -0.29 11.61 -16.49
CA GLU A 274 -0.18 10.33 -17.18
C GLU A 274 0.97 9.51 -16.58
N LYS A 275 0.65 8.27 -16.21
CA LYS A 275 1.63 7.30 -15.71
C LYS A 275 2.51 6.80 -16.86
N VAL A 276 3.82 6.84 -16.66
CA VAL A 276 4.80 6.19 -17.53
C VAL A 276 5.67 5.24 -16.71
N TRP A 277 6.01 4.08 -17.25
CA TRP A 277 6.87 3.12 -16.60
C TRP A 277 8.32 3.34 -16.99
N LYS A 278 9.21 3.37 -16.00
CA LYS A 278 10.65 3.43 -16.24
C LYS A 278 11.30 2.12 -15.81
N LYS A 279 12.01 1.50 -16.74
CA LYS A 279 12.77 0.26 -16.54
C LYS A 279 13.96 0.52 -15.63
N ILE A 280 14.22 -0.43 -14.74
CA ILE A 280 15.36 -0.49 -13.86
C ILE A 280 16.08 -1.81 -14.16
N ASN A 281 17.38 -1.71 -14.40
CA ASN A 281 18.29 -2.83 -14.63
C ASN A 281 19.48 -2.67 -13.69
N GLU A 282 19.21 -2.66 -12.39
CA GLU A 282 20.24 -2.59 -11.35
C GLU A 282 20.35 -3.97 -10.71
N ASP A 283 21.56 -4.35 -10.32
CA ASP A 283 21.83 -5.60 -9.58
C ASP A 283 21.33 -6.89 -10.25
N GLY A 284 21.23 -6.89 -11.58
CA GLY A 284 20.72 -8.03 -12.36
C GLY A 284 19.20 -8.20 -12.33
N GLU A 285 18.48 -7.32 -11.63
CA GLU A 285 17.03 -7.32 -11.56
C GLU A 285 16.45 -6.38 -12.63
N LYS A 286 15.65 -6.95 -13.54
CA LYS A 286 14.77 -6.17 -14.42
C LYS A 286 13.48 -5.89 -13.66
N ARG A 287 13.15 -4.61 -13.46
CA ARG A 287 11.85 -4.18 -12.88
C ARG A 287 11.38 -2.86 -13.50
N TYR A 288 10.13 -2.51 -13.28
CA TYR A 288 9.57 -1.23 -13.71
C TYR A 288 8.99 -0.49 -12.50
N THR A 289 9.25 0.82 -12.43
CA THR A 289 8.63 1.72 -11.45
C THR A 289 7.87 2.83 -12.16
N ARG A 290 6.93 3.43 -11.44
CA ARG A 290 6.09 4.50 -12.00
C ARG A 290 6.80 5.84 -11.95
N CYS A 291 6.80 6.52 -13.08
CA CYS A 291 7.07 7.94 -13.20
C CYS A 291 5.78 8.65 -13.66
N LEU A 292 5.76 9.97 -13.54
CA LEU A 292 4.60 10.78 -13.87
C LEU A 292 4.96 11.75 -14.99
N THR A 293 4.11 11.85 -16.00
CA THR A 293 4.17 12.92 -17.00
C THR A 293 2.96 13.83 -16.88
N PHE A 294 3.14 15.10 -17.21
CA PHE A 294 2.06 16.09 -17.22
C PHE A 294 2.43 17.25 -18.14
N ASP A 295 1.41 17.91 -18.68
CA ASP A 295 1.58 19.09 -19.53
C ASP A 295 1.33 20.37 -18.72
N TYR A 296 2.21 21.34 -18.87
CA TYR A 296 2.10 22.64 -18.22
C TYR A 296 2.77 23.72 -19.07
N ASN A 297 2.04 24.80 -19.37
CA ASN A 297 2.52 25.92 -20.21
C ASN A 297 3.20 25.46 -21.52
N ASP A 298 2.47 24.68 -22.32
CA ASP A 298 2.91 24.16 -23.64
C ASP A 298 4.18 23.28 -23.60
N GLN A 299 4.55 22.78 -22.42
CA GLN A 299 5.67 21.86 -22.23
C GLN A 299 5.21 20.59 -21.51
N THR A 300 5.71 19.46 -21.96
CA THR A 300 5.55 18.18 -21.26
C THR A 300 6.70 17.99 -20.29
N TYR A 301 6.36 17.67 -19.05
CA TYR A 301 7.31 17.36 -17.99
C TYR A 301 7.25 15.87 -17.63
N ILE A 302 8.36 15.34 -17.14
CA ILE A 302 8.43 14.07 -16.42
C ILE A 302 8.97 14.30 -15.00
N ALA A 303 8.20 13.87 -14.01
CA ALA A 303 8.69 13.64 -12.66
C ALA A 303 9.21 12.20 -12.59
N ASP A 304 10.53 12.06 -12.67
CA ASP A 304 11.23 10.78 -12.68
C ASP A 304 11.42 10.29 -11.24
N SER A 305 10.75 9.19 -10.89
CA SER A 305 10.74 8.71 -9.52
C SER A 305 12.03 7.99 -9.11
N ILE A 306 12.83 7.52 -10.08
CA ILE A 306 14.13 6.88 -9.82
C ILE A 306 15.17 7.95 -9.56
N CYS A 307 15.31 8.89 -10.51
CA CYS A 307 16.27 9.97 -10.40
C CYS A 307 15.83 11.03 -9.40
N LYS A 308 14.53 11.05 -9.05
CA LYS A 308 13.87 12.02 -8.18
C LYS A 308 14.10 13.45 -8.68
N THR A 309 13.80 13.64 -9.97
CA THR A 309 14.02 14.88 -10.71
C THR A 309 12.80 15.26 -11.53
N LEU A 310 12.71 16.54 -11.90
CA LEU A 310 11.75 17.06 -12.86
C LEU A 310 12.49 17.53 -14.11
N SER A 311 12.08 17.06 -15.28
CA SER A 311 12.69 17.46 -16.55
C SER A 311 11.65 17.66 -17.65
N ILE A 312 11.92 18.57 -18.58
CA ILE A 312 11.14 18.73 -19.79
C ILE A 312 11.48 17.59 -20.75
N ILE A 313 10.47 17.00 -21.38
CA ILE A 313 10.61 15.90 -22.33
C ILE A 313 9.84 16.17 -23.61
N ASN A 314 10.20 15.45 -24.67
CA ASN A 314 9.34 15.21 -25.81
C ASN A 314 8.98 13.72 -25.83
N LYS A 315 7.69 13.39 -25.76
CA LYS A 315 7.19 12.00 -25.72
C LYS A 315 7.64 11.18 -26.94
N ASP A 316 7.76 11.81 -28.11
CA ASP A 316 8.17 11.13 -29.34
C ASP A 316 9.65 10.69 -29.32
N ASN A 317 10.47 11.38 -28.50
CA ASN A 317 11.91 11.16 -28.40
C ASN A 317 12.33 10.45 -27.10
N LEU A 318 11.37 10.04 -26.26
CA LEU A 318 11.66 9.24 -25.08
C LEU A 318 12.25 7.89 -25.50
N ASP A 319 13.32 7.48 -24.80
CA ASP A 319 13.94 6.18 -25.01
C ASP A 319 12.93 5.08 -24.72
N LYS A 320 12.48 4.41 -25.79
CA LYS A 320 11.47 3.35 -25.73
C LYS A 320 11.98 2.06 -25.08
N GLU A 321 13.30 1.90 -24.94
CA GLU A 321 13.89 0.78 -24.20
C GLU A 321 13.84 1.02 -22.68
N LEU A 322 13.83 2.28 -22.27
CA LEU A 322 13.82 2.71 -20.87
C LEU A 322 12.42 3.08 -20.38
N PHE A 323 11.59 3.68 -21.23
CA PHE A 323 10.27 4.17 -20.88
C PHE A 323 9.17 3.45 -21.66
N THR A 324 8.12 3.04 -20.96
CA THR A 324 6.96 2.36 -21.55
C THR A 324 5.67 3.03 -21.10
N PHE A 325 4.88 3.48 -22.07
CA PHE A 325 3.53 3.96 -21.88
C PHE A 325 2.56 2.81 -22.13
N ASN A 326 1.49 2.73 -21.33
CA ASN A 326 0.40 1.75 -21.52
C ASN A 326 0.93 0.34 -21.89
N PRO A 327 1.73 -0.30 -21.02
CA PRO A 327 2.33 -1.58 -21.36
C PRO A 327 1.23 -2.56 -21.77
N GLU A 328 1.38 -3.14 -22.96
CA GLU A 328 0.61 -4.32 -23.34
C GLU A 328 1.06 -5.51 -22.50
N GLU A 329 0.28 -6.59 -22.48
CA GLU A 329 0.56 -7.81 -21.70
C GLU A 329 1.98 -8.32 -22.03
N ASN A 330 2.91 -8.06 -21.11
CA ASN A 330 4.31 -8.42 -21.26
C ASN A 330 4.72 -9.18 -20.01
N GLU A 331 4.63 -10.50 -20.09
CA GLU A 331 5.37 -11.37 -19.19
C GLU A 331 6.86 -11.16 -19.47
N TYR A 332 7.62 -10.81 -18.45
CA TYR A 332 9.07 -10.90 -18.51
C TYR A 332 9.55 -11.61 -17.25
N PRO A 333 10.65 -12.40 -17.33
CA PRO A 333 11.23 -13.03 -16.16
C PRO A 333 11.57 -11.97 -15.11
N TYR A 334 10.87 -12.00 -13.98
CA TYR A 334 11.13 -11.16 -12.82
C TYR A 334 11.95 -11.99 -11.82
N TYR A 335 13.13 -11.49 -11.45
CA TYR A 335 14.06 -12.23 -10.58
C TYR A 335 13.86 -11.92 -9.08
N GLY A 336 13.06 -10.91 -8.73
CA GLY A 336 12.72 -10.59 -7.34
C GLY A 336 11.52 -11.36 -6.79
N GLY A 337 11.11 -12.42 -7.51
CA GLY A 337 9.90 -13.20 -7.24
C GLY A 337 9.47 -13.98 -8.46
#